data_AF-A0AAW0YAJ6-F1
#
_entry.id   AF-A0AAW0YAJ6-F1
#
_cell.length_a   1.000
_cell.length_b   1.000
_cell.length_c   1.000
_cell.angle_alpha   90.00
_cell.angle_beta   90.00
_cell.angle_gamma   90.00
#
_symmetry.space_group_name_H-M   'P 1'
#
loop_
_entity.id
_entity.type
_entity.pdbx_description
1 polymer ?
#
loop_
_entity_poly.entity_id
_entity_poly.type
_entity_poly.pdbx_seq_one_letter_code
_entity_poly.pdbx_strand_id
1 'polypeptide(L)'
;MELTNKDLLELEEMQHKEEQEEQDETVPSKKFEMTMMAEAFSLIERGLRMFELQDPNIERFSKVSTGVYNSILCYRLIYNEKRKTEQTSLDKFFKPVPSTSKASSDVEETQAYETLTDEEFYDEVYEADDPLSQ
;
A
#
# COMPACT_ATOMS: atom_id res chain seq x y z
N MET A 1 -35.17 37.13 -41.63
CA MET A 1 -35.60 36.01 -40.77
C MET A 1 -35.24 36.43 -39.36
N GLU A 2 -36.22 36.83 -38.55
CA GLU A 2 -35.99 37.12 -37.14
C GLU A 2 -36.07 35.79 -36.39
N LEU A 3 -34.94 35.38 -35.81
CA LEU A 3 -34.94 34.30 -34.81
C LEU A 3 -35.74 34.81 -33.62
N THR A 4 -36.81 34.13 -33.28
CA THR A 4 -37.60 34.51 -32.10
C THR A 4 -36.86 34.05 -30.85
N ASN A 5 -37.03 34.76 -29.72
CA ASN A 5 -36.40 34.41 -28.44
C ASN A 5 -36.68 32.96 -28.01
N LYS A 6 -37.75 32.36 -28.53
CA LYS A 6 -38.10 30.96 -28.34
C LYS A 6 -37.13 30.01 -29.06
N ASP A 7 -36.74 30.34 -30.30
CA ASP A 7 -35.80 29.55 -31.08
C ASP A 7 -34.39 29.58 -30.45
N LEU A 8 -34.03 30.71 -29.81
CA LEU A 8 -32.78 30.85 -29.07
C LEU A 8 -32.75 29.97 -27.82
N LEU A 9 -33.86 29.88 -27.10
CA LEU A 9 -34.00 29.04 -25.91
C LEU A 9 -33.91 27.54 -26.27
N GLU A 10 -34.55 27.15 -27.38
CA GLU A 10 -34.56 25.77 -27.87
C GLU A 10 -33.17 25.30 -28.34
N LEU A 11 -32.36 26.22 -28.90
CA LEU A 11 -30.96 25.97 -29.24
C LEU A 11 -30.08 25.78 -28.00
N GLU A 12 -30.26 26.58 -26.95
CA GLU A 12 -29.56 26.43 -25.67
C GLU A 12 -29.92 25.09 -24.99
N GLU A 13 -31.19 24.69 -25.01
CA GLU A 13 -31.64 23.42 -24.46
C GLU A 13 -31.10 22.22 -25.23
N MET A 14 -31.07 22.27 -26.58
CA MET A 14 -30.45 21.22 -27.39
C MET A 14 -28.95 21.12 -27.12
N GLN A 15 -28.25 22.25 -27.04
CA GLN A 15 -26.80 22.28 -26.81
C GLN A 15 -26.45 21.74 -25.41
N HIS A 16 -27.23 22.11 -24.39
CA HIS A 16 -27.05 21.55 -23.05
C HIS A 16 -27.38 20.06 -22.98
N LYS A 17 -28.38 19.58 -23.74
CA LYS A 17 -28.71 18.17 -23.79
C LYS A 17 -27.64 17.34 -24.51
N GLU A 18 -27.08 17.87 -25.60
CA GLU A 18 -26.01 17.23 -26.37
C GLU A 18 -24.69 17.21 -25.56
N GLU A 19 -24.35 18.28 -24.84
CA GLU A 19 -23.23 18.32 -23.88
C GLU A 19 -23.41 17.36 -22.69
N GLN A 20 -24.65 17.11 -22.28
CA GLN A 20 -24.98 16.19 -21.18
C GLN A 20 -24.98 14.73 -21.66
N GLU A 21 -25.39 14.46 -22.90
CA GLU A 21 -25.30 13.15 -23.54
C GLU A 21 -23.83 12.78 -23.90
N GLU A 22 -22.99 13.74 -24.32
CA GLU A 22 -21.54 13.53 -24.50
C GLU A 22 -20.80 13.33 -23.16
N GLN A 23 -21.28 13.91 -22.06
CA GLN A 23 -20.77 13.63 -20.72
C GLN A 23 -21.21 12.28 -20.16
N ASP A 24 -22.32 11.72 -20.66
CA ASP A 24 -22.87 10.44 -20.21
C ASP A 24 -22.33 9.23 -21.00
N GLU A 25 -21.44 9.45 -21.98
CA GLU A 25 -20.45 8.45 -22.40
C GLU A 25 -19.39 8.27 -21.29
N THR A 26 -19.86 7.95 -20.09
CA THR A 26 -19.04 7.69 -18.92
C THR A 26 -18.31 6.37 -19.12
N VAL A 27 -17.13 6.43 -19.71
CA VAL A 27 -16.15 5.33 -19.62
C VAL A 27 -16.04 4.96 -18.14
N PRO A 28 -16.31 3.70 -17.75
CA PRO A 28 -16.32 3.32 -16.35
C PRO A 28 -14.96 3.64 -15.74
N SER A 29 -14.98 4.39 -14.63
CA SER A 29 -13.75 4.77 -13.93
C SER A 29 -13.00 3.52 -13.48
N LYS A 30 -11.72 3.43 -13.84
CA LYS A 30 -10.88 2.28 -13.48
C LYS A 30 -10.75 2.22 -11.96
N LYS A 31 -11.16 1.09 -11.38
CA LYS A 31 -10.99 0.82 -9.94
C LYS A 31 -9.63 0.18 -9.71
N PHE A 32 -8.97 0.58 -8.64
CA PHE A 32 -7.74 -0.06 -8.19
C PHE A 32 -8.09 -1.29 -7.34
N GLU A 33 -7.92 -2.47 -7.92
CA GLU A 33 -8.26 -3.75 -7.31
C GLU A 33 -7.01 -4.44 -6.72
N MET A 34 -7.07 -4.80 -5.44
CA MET A 34 -5.92 -5.33 -4.70
C MET A 34 -5.45 -6.69 -5.23
N THR A 35 -6.39 -7.59 -5.56
CA THR A 35 -6.12 -8.93 -6.10
C THR A 35 -5.38 -8.85 -7.44
N MET A 36 -5.87 -8.01 -8.36
CA MET A 36 -5.23 -7.78 -9.66
C MET A 36 -3.83 -7.17 -9.54
N MET A 37 -3.63 -6.24 -8.60
CA MET A 37 -2.30 -5.65 -8.36
C MET A 37 -1.32 -6.66 -7.77
N ALA A 38 -1.78 -7.53 -6.86
CA ALA A 38 -0.95 -8.62 -6.33
C ALA A 38 -0.53 -9.60 -7.43
N GLU A 39 -1.45 -9.95 -8.33
CA GLU A 39 -1.16 -10.78 -9.51
C GLU A 39 -0.15 -10.10 -10.44
N ALA A 40 -0.34 -8.81 -10.74
CA ALA A 40 0.60 -8.04 -11.56
C ALA A 40 2.02 -8.04 -10.97
N PHE A 41 2.16 -7.85 -9.66
CA PHE A 41 3.47 -7.95 -9.00
C PHE A 41 4.06 -9.35 -9.14
N SER A 42 3.27 -10.40 -8.93
CA SER A 42 3.73 -11.79 -9.10
C SER A 42 4.23 -12.07 -10.52
N LEU A 43 3.52 -11.59 -11.54
CA LEU A 43 3.92 -11.74 -12.94
C LEU A 43 5.24 -11.02 -13.25
N ILE A 44 5.44 -9.82 -12.70
CA ILE A 44 6.68 -9.06 -12.85
C ILE A 44 7.84 -9.80 -12.20
N GLU A 45 7.68 -10.27 -10.96
CA GLU A 45 8.71 -11.05 -10.25
C GLU A 45 9.09 -12.30 -11.04
N ARG A 46 8.09 -13.03 -11.58
CA ARG A 46 8.34 -14.20 -12.42
C ARG A 46 9.12 -13.85 -13.69
N GLY A 47 8.80 -12.73 -14.34
CA GLY A 47 9.55 -12.23 -15.49
C GLY A 47 10.99 -11.86 -15.14
N LEU A 48 11.21 -11.16 -14.03
CA LEU A 48 12.55 -10.82 -13.55
C LEU A 48 13.38 -12.06 -13.25
N ARG A 49 12.80 -13.10 -12.63
CA ARG A 49 13.48 -14.38 -12.39
C ARG A 49 13.92 -15.09 -13.68
N MET A 50 13.13 -14.98 -14.75
CA MET A 50 13.53 -15.52 -16.05
C MET A 50 14.75 -14.78 -16.61
N PHE A 51 14.79 -13.44 -16.47
CA PHE A 51 15.98 -12.67 -16.88
C PHE A 51 17.19 -13.01 -16.02
N GLU A 52 17.04 -13.13 -14.70
CA GLU A 52 18.11 -13.54 -13.80
C GLU A 52 18.76 -14.87 -14.21
N LEU A 53 17.92 -15.85 -14.57
CA LEU A 53 18.39 -17.18 -14.95
C LEU A 53 19.09 -17.20 -16.33
N GLN A 54 18.66 -16.34 -17.25
CA GLN A 54 19.15 -16.35 -18.64
C GLN A 54 20.27 -15.34 -18.90
N ASP A 55 20.44 -14.34 -18.04
CA ASP A 55 21.44 -13.30 -18.20
C ASP A 55 22.77 -13.72 -17.53
N PRO A 56 23.83 -14.04 -18.30
CA PRO A 56 25.15 -14.33 -17.73
C PRO A 56 25.80 -13.09 -17.12
N ASN A 57 25.31 -11.88 -17.42
CA ASN A 57 25.79 -10.62 -16.86
C ASN A 57 24.90 -10.17 -15.70
N ILE A 58 25.38 -10.42 -14.48
CA ILE A 58 24.69 -10.07 -13.23
C ILE A 58 24.48 -8.56 -13.09
N GLU A 59 25.44 -7.74 -13.51
CA GLU A 59 25.36 -6.27 -13.40
C GLU A 59 24.26 -5.70 -14.29
N ARG A 60 24.17 -6.20 -15.53
CA ARG A 60 23.10 -5.84 -16.46
C ARG A 60 21.73 -6.21 -15.90
N PHE A 61 21.57 -7.44 -15.39
CA PHE A 61 20.34 -7.87 -14.74
C PHE A 61 20.00 -6.97 -13.54
N SER A 62 20.96 -6.70 -12.66
CA SER A 62 20.78 -5.85 -11.47
C SER A 62 20.28 -4.45 -11.84
N LYS A 63 20.84 -3.85 -12.89
CA LYS A 63 20.40 -2.54 -13.40
C LYS A 63 18.95 -2.58 -13.89
N VAL A 64 18.55 -3.63 -14.60
CA VAL A 64 17.18 -3.80 -15.11
C VAL A 64 16.20 -4.01 -13.97
N SER A 65 16.48 -4.94 -13.04
CA SER A 65 15.60 -5.24 -11.91
C SER A 65 15.38 -4.01 -11.03
N THR A 66 16.46 -3.26 -10.73
CA THR A 66 16.38 -1.98 -10.02
C THR A 66 15.49 -0.97 -10.75
N GLY A 67 15.64 -0.83 -12.08
CA GLY A 67 14.81 0.04 -12.89
C GLY A 67 13.33 -0.32 -12.81
N VAL A 68 13.00 -1.61 -12.94
CA VAL A 68 11.62 -2.11 -12.83
C VAL A 68 11.03 -1.81 -11.46
N TYR A 69 11.76 -2.12 -10.38
CA TYR A 69 11.28 -1.85 -9.01
C TYR A 69 11.01 -0.37 -8.76
N ASN A 70 11.89 0.50 -9.24
CA ASN A 70 11.71 1.94 -9.13
C ASN A 70 10.46 2.42 -9.90
N SER A 71 10.23 1.90 -11.11
CA SER A 71 9.05 2.26 -11.91
C SER A 71 7.73 1.80 -11.30
N ILE A 72 7.70 0.68 -10.58
CA ILE A 72 6.47 0.15 -9.97
C ILE A 72 6.27 0.58 -8.50
N LEU A 73 7.23 1.31 -7.92
CA LEU A 73 7.20 1.70 -6.51
C LEU A 73 5.93 2.45 -6.12
N CYS A 74 5.44 3.34 -6.98
CA CYS A 74 4.20 4.10 -6.75
C CYS A 74 2.99 3.17 -6.54
N TYR A 75 2.86 2.10 -7.32
CA TYR A 75 1.79 1.12 -7.17
C TYR A 75 1.94 0.31 -5.89
N ARG A 76 3.17 -0.04 -5.49
CA ARG A 76 3.43 -0.73 -4.22
C ARG A 76 3.07 0.12 -3.01
N LEU A 77 3.30 1.42 -3.06
CA LEU A 77 2.89 2.35 -2.00
C LEU A 77 1.36 2.37 -1.83
N ILE A 78 0.61 2.55 -2.93
CA ILE A 78 -0.86 2.54 -2.92
C ILE A 78 -1.41 1.20 -2.40
N TYR A 79 -0.84 0.08 -2.89
CA TYR A 79 -1.22 -1.25 -2.45
C TYR A 79 -1.02 -1.43 -0.93
N ASN A 80 0.14 -1.03 -0.41
CA ASN A 80 0.44 -1.17 1.01
C ASN A 80 -0.44 -0.28 1.89
N GLU A 81 -0.75 0.93 1.45
CA GLU A 81 -1.68 1.82 2.16
C GLU A 81 -3.06 1.17 2.29
N LYS A 82 -3.62 0.68 1.18
CA LYS A 82 -4.91 0.00 1.18
C LYS A 82 -4.93 -1.25 2.05
N ARG A 83 -3.90 -2.08 1.97
CA ARG A 83 -3.78 -3.29 2.78
C ARG A 83 -3.79 -2.99 4.29
N LYS A 84 -3.15 -1.89 4.73
CA LYS A 84 -3.18 -1.46 6.13
C LYS A 84 -4.59 -1.08 6.58
N THR A 85 -5.35 -0.39 5.73
CA THR A 85 -6.74 -0.01 6.06
C THR A 85 -7.69 -1.21 6.14
N GLU A 86 -7.44 -2.26 5.38
CA GLU A 86 -8.24 -3.50 5.43
C GLU A 86 -7.95 -4.34 6.69
N GLN A 87 -6.72 -4.29 7.20
CA GLN A 87 -6.29 -5.12 8.34
C GLN A 87 -6.63 -4.55 9.73
N THR A 88 -6.93 -3.25 9.85
CA THR A 88 -7.11 -2.62 11.18
C THR A 88 -8.49 -2.80 11.82
N SER A 89 -9.46 -3.46 11.18
CA SER A 89 -10.80 -3.65 11.76
C SER A 89 -10.92 -4.98 12.51
N LEU A 90 -10.24 -5.10 13.65
CA LEU A 90 -10.49 -6.20 14.61
C LEU A 90 -11.64 -5.89 15.58
N ASP A 91 -12.05 -4.61 15.69
CA ASP A 91 -13.11 -4.15 16.58
C ASP A 91 -14.44 -4.88 16.37
N LYS A 92 -14.69 -5.39 15.15
CA LYS A 92 -15.89 -6.17 14.81
C LYS A 92 -15.92 -7.55 15.48
N PHE A 93 -14.78 -8.05 15.95
CA PHE A 93 -14.67 -9.38 16.58
C PHE A 93 -14.73 -9.32 18.11
N PHE A 94 -14.59 -8.14 18.71
CA PHE A 94 -14.73 -7.96 20.15
C PHE A 94 -16.19 -7.72 20.51
N LYS A 95 -16.78 -8.61 21.32
CA LYS A 95 -18.11 -8.40 21.90
C LYS A 95 -17.99 -7.48 23.12
N PRO A 96 -18.85 -6.45 23.26
CA PRO A 96 -18.89 -5.63 24.47
C PRO A 96 -19.24 -6.50 25.67
N VAL A 97 -18.38 -6.53 26.68
CA VAL A 97 -18.71 -7.16 27.97
C VAL A 97 -19.63 -6.21 28.74
N PRO A 98 -20.81 -6.65 29.21
CA PRO A 98 -21.66 -5.82 30.04
C PRO A 98 -20.95 -5.55 31.37
N SER A 99 -20.57 -4.30 31.59
CA SER A 99 -19.95 -3.82 32.83
C SER A 99 -20.99 -3.75 33.94
N THR A 100 -21.01 -4.74 34.82
CA THR A 100 -21.68 -4.64 36.12
C THR A 100 -20.83 -3.76 37.02
N SER A 101 -21.17 -2.48 37.10
CA SER A 101 -20.56 -1.53 38.02
C SER A 101 -20.88 -1.90 39.47
N LYS A 102 -19.87 -2.34 40.23
CA LYS A 102 -19.80 -2.16 41.68
C LYS A 102 -18.38 -1.73 42.06
N ALA A 103 -18.28 -0.51 42.57
CA ALA A 103 -17.10 0.00 43.24
C ALA A 103 -16.98 -0.62 44.64
N SER A 104 -15.76 -1.01 45.04
CA SER A 104 -15.18 -0.71 46.36
C SER A 104 -13.70 -1.10 46.43
N SER A 105 -12.86 -0.07 46.59
CA SER A 105 -11.67 0.11 47.45
C SER A 105 -10.67 -1.04 47.71
N ASP A 106 -9.41 -0.73 47.31
CA ASP A 106 -8.12 -0.83 48.02
C ASP A 106 -7.60 -2.18 48.58
N VAL A 107 -6.37 -2.57 48.20
CA VAL A 107 -5.11 -2.47 49.00
C VAL A 107 -3.89 -2.79 48.09
N GLU A 108 -2.79 -2.06 48.29
CA GLU A 108 -1.45 -2.18 47.66
C GLU A 108 -0.69 -3.49 48.00
N GLU A 109 0.28 -3.89 47.16
CA GLU A 109 1.74 -3.85 47.45
C GLU A 109 2.57 -4.90 46.63
N THR A 110 3.56 -4.34 45.91
CA THR A 110 4.85 -4.83 45.37
C THR A 110 5.08 -6.28 44.84
N GLN A 111 5.68 -6.36 43.64
CA GLN A 111 7.09 -6.74 43.46
C GLN A 111 7.57 -6.42 42.03
N ALA A 112 8.67 -5.68 41.94
CA ALA A 112 9.40 -5.44 40.71
C ALA A 112 10.14 -6.71 40.29
N TYR A 113 9.95 -7.14 39.04
CA TYR A 113 10.91 -8.01 38.38
C TYR A 113 11.60 -7.20 37.29
N GLU A 114 12.89 -7.04 37.48
CA GLU A 114 13.84 -6.43 36.58
C GLU A 114 13.94 -7.33 35.33
N THR A 115 13.46 -6.86 34.18
CA THR A 115 13.69 -7.53 32.90
C THR A 115 14.89 -6.86 32.25
N LEU A 116 15.90 -7.68 31.99
CA LEU A 116 17.19 -7.30 31.45
C LEU A 116 17.02 -6.47 30.17
N THR A 117 17.79 -5.40 30.09
CA THR A 117 17.99 -4.62 28.86
C THR A 117 18.64 -5.50 27.80
N ASP A 118 18.19 -5.41 26.54
CA ASP A 118 18.66 -6.14 25.35
C ASP A 118 20.11 -5.77 24.92
N GLU A 119 21.01 -5.46 25.86
CA GLU A 119 22.34 -4.90 25.59
C GLU A 119 23.51 -5.88 25.83
N GLU A 120 23.25 -7.16 26.13
CA GLU A 120 24.31 -8.17 26.39
C GLU A 120 24.17 -9.47 25.58
N PHE A 121 23.71 -9.42 24.32
CA PHE A 121 23.62 -10.64 23.48
C PHE A 121 24.50 -10.64 22.20
N TYR A 122 25.28 -9.60 21.91
CA TYR A 122 26.23 -9.66 20.80
C TYR A 122 27.55 -8.98 21.14
N ASP A 123 28.25 -9.53 22.14
CA ASP A 123 29.70 -9.38 22.25
C ASP A 123 30.30 -10.75 22.61
N GLU A 124 30.38 -11.64 21.60
CA GLU A 124 31.30 -12.77 21.65
C GLU A 124 31.84 -13.08 20.23
N VAL A 125 32.98 -12.44 19.95
CA VAL A 125 34.12 -12.86 19.11
C VAL A 125 33.90 -13.14 17.61
N TYR A 126 34.22 -12.15 16.79
CA TYR A 126 35.11 -12.40 15.64
C TYR A 126 36.42 -11.67 15.89
N GLU A 127 37.48 -12.47 16.03
CA GLU A 127 38.83 -11.97 16.22
C GLU A 127 39.26 -11.05 15.08
N ALA A 128 39.91 -9.96 15.47
CA ALA A 128 40.63 -9.08 14.58
C ALA A 128 41.89 -9.78 14.09
N ASP A 129 41.97 -10.00 12.78
CA ASP A 129 43.25 -10.15 12.08
C ASP A 129 43.33 -9.06 10.99
N ASP A 130 43.75 -7.87 11.41
CA ASP A 130 44.55 -6.96 10.60
C ASP A 130 45.69 -6.46 11.52
N PRO A 131 46.97 -6.60 11.13
CA PRO A 131 47.54 -5.58 10.25
C PRO A 131 48.54 -6.12 9.19
N LEU A 132 48.51 -5.49 8.02
CA LEU A 132 49.68 -5.09 7.21
C LEU A 132 51.07 -5.43 7.82
N SER A 133 51.80 -6.38 7.22
CA SER A 133 53.28 -6.37 7.22
C SER A 133 53.88 -7.31 6.15
N GLN A 134 54.22 -6.74 4.99
CA GLN A 134 55.50 -6.81 4.25
C GLN A 134 55.32 -6.42 2.78
#